data_AF-A0A497BY73-F1
#
_entry.id   AF-A0A497BY73-F1
#
_cell.length_a   1.000
_cell.length_b   1.000
_cell.length_c   1.000
_cell.angle_alpha   90.00
_cell.angle_beta   90.00
_cell.angle_gamma   90.00
#
_symmetry.space_group_name_H-M   'P 1'
#
loop_
_entity.id
_entity.type
_entity.pdbx_description
1 polymer ?
#
loop_
_entity_poly.entity_id
_entity_poly.type
_entity_poly.pdbx_seq_one_letter_code
_entity_poly.pdbx_strand_id
1 'polypeptide(L)'
;MFDAAAEALGLTPEELFSELHGGKTLEEVAEEQGVEIETVREAMREARQEAMRQAAEQAIERAVENGRISQEQADWLLEGLENGFVPLGLLRGHMHQRNPAPRAPAENNGGM
;
A
#
# COMPACT_ATOMS: atom_id res chain seq x y z
N MET A 1 -3.58 -2.64 -8.13
CA MET A 1 -2.42 -1.99 -8.81
C MET A 1 -2.65 -1.92 -10.30
N PHE A 2 -3.03 -3.03 -10.95
CA PHE A 2 -3.36 -3.05 -12.39
C PHE A 2 -4.59 -2.20 -12.72
N ASP A 3 -5.61 -2.22 -11.85
CA ASP A 3 -6.82 -1.39 -11.98
C ASP A 3 -6.50 0.10 -11.99
N ALA A 4 -5.65 0.58 -11.07
CA ALA A 4 -5.28 1.99 -11.00
C ALA A 4 -4.46 2.46 -12.21
N ALA A 5 -3.65 1.59 -12.80
CA ALA A 5 -2.96 1.91 -14.05
C ALA A 5 -3.97 2.04 -15.21
N ALA A 6 -4.95 1.13 -15.28
CA ALA A 6 -5.99 1.17 -16.29
C ALA A 6 -6.87 2.42 -16.14
N GLU A 7 -7.30 2.75 -14.91
CA GLU A 7 -8.04 3.98 -14.60
C GLU A 7 -7.27 5.24 -15.00
N ALA A 8 -5.97 5.32 -14.71
CA ALA A 8 -5.12 6.43 -15.11
C ALA A 8 -5.01 6.58 -16.64
N LEU A 9 -5.08 5.47 -17.36
CA LEU A 9 -5.05 5.39 -18.83
C LEU A 9 -6.43 5.57 -19.48
N GLY A 10 -7.50 5.66 -18.68
CA GLY A 10 -8.88 5.68 -19.17
C GLY A 10 -9.29 4.38 -19.86
N LEU A 11 -8.62 3.27 -19.54
CA LEU A 11 -8.89 1.93 -20.07
C LEU A 11 -9.51 1.06 -18.98
N THR A 12 -10.20 0.00 -19.38
CA THR A 12 -10.54 -1.09 -18.46
C THR A 12 -9.30 -1.95 -18.16
N PRO A 13 -9.25 -2.65 -17.01
CA PRO A 13 -8.15 -3.57 -16.69
C PRO A 13 -7.97 -4.65 -17.76
N GLU A 14 -9.08 -5.09 -18.38
CA GLU A 14 -9.10 -6.08 -19.44
C GLU A 14 -8.50 -5.54 -20.74
N GLU A 15 -8.81 -4.31 -21.11
CA GLU A 15 -8.22 -3.64 -22.28
C GLU A 15 -6.72 -3.41 -22.07
N LEU A 16 -6.31 -2.87 -20.92
CA LEU A 16 -4.90 -2.70 -20.59
C LEU A 16 -4.16 -4.04 -20.65
N PHE A 17 -4.76 -5.11 -20.10
CA PHE A 17 -4.17 -6.44 -20.16
C PHE A 17 -4.04 -6.94 -21.60
N SER A 18 -5.07 -6.74 -22.43
CA SER A 18 -5.04 -7.13 -23.84
C SER A 18 -3.93 -6.42 -24.61
N GLU A 19 -3.74 -5.13 -24.40
CA GLU A 19 -2.69 -4.34 -25.07
C GLU A 19 -1.30 -4.83 -24.65
N LEU A 20 -1.08 -5.05 -23.35
CA LEU A 20 0.19 -5.56 -22.83
C LEU A 20 0.46 -7.00 -23.26
N HIS A 21 -0.58 -7.84 -23.33
CA HIS A 21 -0.48 -9.22 -23.83
C HIS A 21 -0.25 -9.26 -25.35
N GLY A 22 -0.73 -8.26 -26.07
CA GLY A 22 -0.45 -8.02 -27.48
C GLY A 22 1.00 -7.62 -27.77
N GLY A 23 1.80 -7.38 -26.73
CA GLY A 23 3.23 -7.08 -26.82
C GLY A 23 3.57 -5.58 -26.70
N LYS A 24 2.57 -4.72 -26.48
CA LYS A 24 2.81 -3.31 -26.18
C LYS A 24 3.36 -3.16 -24.77
N THR A 25 4.16 -2.12 -24.56
CA THR A 25 4.61 -1.71 -23.23
C THR A 25 3.62 -0.72 -22.60
N LEU A 26 3.66 -0.60 -21.28
CA LEU A 26 2.82 0.36 -20.55
C LEU A 26 3.10 1.81 -21.00
N GLU A 27 4.34 2.11 -21.40
CA GLU A 27 4.73 3.40 -21.97
C GLU A 27 4.04 3.65 -23.31
N GLU A 28 4.05 2.68 -24.22
CA GLU A 28 3.37 2.80 -25.52
C GLU A 28 1.86 2.98 -25.36
N VAL A 29 1.22 2.22 -24.46
CA VAL A 29 -0.21 2.36 -24.17
C VAL A 29 -0.51 3.74 -23.56
N ALA A 30 0.36 4.26 -22.69
CA ALA A 30 0.22 5.59 -22.12
C ALA A 30 0.33 6.69 -23.19
N GLU A 31 1.31 6.59 -24.08
CA GLU A 31 1.48 7.50 -25.21
C GLU A 31 0.27 7.49 -26.15
N GLU A 32 -0.29 6.31 -26.47
CA GLU A 32 -1.50 6.18 -27.31
C GLU A 32 -2.73 6.84 -26.68
N GLN A 33 -2.86 6.72 -25.35
CA GLN A 33 -3.96 7.33 -24.60
C GLN A 33 -3.72 8.83 -24.31
N GLY A 34 -2.55 9.37 -24.66
CA GLY A 34 -2.18 10.75 -24.37
C GLY A 34 -1.96 11.02 -22.89
N VAL A 35 -1.58 10.00 -22.12
CA VAL A 35 -1.32 10.07 -20.68
C VAL A 35 0.18 9.97 -20.44
N GLU A 36 0.71 10.82 -19.57
CA GLU A 36 2.12 10.75 -19.17
C GLU A 36 2.39 9.49 -18.35
N ILE A 37 3.45 8.75 -18.68
CA ILE A 37 3.84 7.55 -17.94
C ILE A 37 4.09 7.85 -16.45
N GLU A 38 4.51 9.08 -16.11
CA GLU A 38 4.70 9.50 -14.72
C GLU A 38 3.37 9.48 -13.96
N THR A 39 2.27 9.96 -14.55
CA THR A 39 0.93 9.88 -13.96
C THR A 39 0.50 8.44 -13.71
N VAL A 40 0.76 7.53 -14.66
CA VAL A 40 0.48 6.10 -14.49
C VAL A 40 1.33 5.51 -13.35
N ARG A 41 2.61 5.89 -13.26
CA ARG A 41 3.51 5.46 -12.19
C ARG A 41 3.10 6.00 -10.82
N GLU A 42 2.62 7.23 -10.75
CA GLU A 42 2.04 7.82 -9.54
C GLU A 42 0.79 7.06 -9.11
N ALA A 43 -0.18 6.85 -10.01
CA ALA A 43 -1.38 6.06 -9.72
C ALA A 43 -1.04 4.64 -9.24
N MET A 44 -0.06 3.99 -9.88
CA MET A 44 0.43 2.69 -9.44
C MET A 44 1.12 2.73 -8.06
N ARG A 45 1.86 3.79 -7.74
CA ARG A 45 2.47 3.98 -6.41
C ARG A 45 1.41 4.18 -5.35
N GLU A 46 0.41 5.00 -5.60
CA GLU A 46 -0.73 5.23 -4.69
C GLU A 46 -1.51 3.94 -4.47
N ALA A 47 -1.87 3.22 -5.53
CA ALA A 47 -2.57 1.95 -5.43
C ALA A 47 -1.76 0.88 -4.67
N ARG A 48 -0.43 0.91 -4.80
CA ARG A 48 0.45 0.03 -4.02
C ARG A 48 0.46 0.41 -2.54
N GLN A 49 0.47 1.71 -2.22
CA GLN A 49 0.38 2.19 -0.83
C GLN A 49 -0.97 1.81 -0.21
N GLU A 50 -2.07 2.00 -0.95
CA GLU A 50 -3.42 1.59 -0.55
C GLU A 50 -3.47 0.07 -0.25
N ALA A 51 -2.99 -0.76 -1.19
CA ALA A 51 -2.96 -2.20 -0.98
C ALA A 51 -2.08 -2.61 0.21
N MET A 52 -1.00 -1.87 0.46
CA MET A 52 -0.14 -2.11 1.62
C MET A 52 -0.82 -1.73 2.93
N ARG A 53 -1.57 -0.62 2.97
CA ARG A 53 -2.41 -0.23 4.11
C ARG A 53 -3.41 -1.33 4.42
N GLN A 54 -4.20 -1.76 3.43
CA GLN A 54 -5.19 -2.82 3.59
C GLN A 54 -4.58 -4.14 4.06
N ALA A 55 -3.42 -4.53 3.51
CA ALA A 55 -2.73 -5.74 3.95
C ALA A 55 -2.24 -5.64 5.40
N ALA A 56 -1.78 -4.45 5.81
CA ALA A 56 -1.35 -4.22 7.18
C ALA A 56 -2.54 -4.19 8.15
N GLU A 57 -3.65 -3.53 7.79
CA GLU A 57 -4.93 -3.58 8.52
C GLU A 57 -5.38 -5.02 8.77
N GLN A 58 -5.43 -5.84 7.72
CA GLN A 58 -5.79 -7.25 7.86
C GLN A 58 -4.81 -8.04 8.73
N ALA A 59 -3.52 -7.75 8.63
CA ALA A 59 -2.50 -8.39 9.47
C ALA A 59 -2.68 -8.01 10.95
N ILE A 60 -3.02 -6.75 11.22
CA ILE A 60 -3.34 -6.22 12.54
C ILE A 60 -4.59 -6.91 13.09
N GLU A 61 -5.69 -6.92 12.35
CA GLU A 61 -6.94 -7.59 12.77
C GLU A 61 -6.69 -9.07 13.10
N ARG A 62 -5.95 -9.78 12.25
CA ARG A 62 -5.58 -11.17 12.53
C ARG A 62 -4.69 -11.27 13.76
N ALA A 63 -3.76 -10.34 13.97
CA ALA A 63 -2.93 -10.36 15.16
C ALA A 63 -3.75 -10.12 16.45
N VAL A 64 -4.79 -9.27 16.41
CA VAL A 64 -5.75 -9.08 17.52
C VAL A 64 -6.53 -10.36 17.77
N GLU A 65 -7.10 -10.95 16.72
CA GLU A 65 -7.88 -12.19 16.82
C GLU A 65 -7.05 -13.36 17.37
N ASN A 66 -5.79 -13.45 16.94
CA ASN A 66 -4.85 -14.45 17.42
C ASN A 66 -4.26 -14.13 18.82
N GLY A 67 -4.64 -13.01 19.45
CA GLY A 67 -4.11 -12.56 20.74
C GLY A 67 -2.62 -12.21 20.71
N ARG A 68 -2.04 -11.98 19.52
CA ARG A 68 -0.64 -11.56 19.35
C ARG A 68 -0.44 -10.08 19.71
N ILE A 69 -1.49 -9.27 19.51
CA ILE A 69 -1.53 -7.84 19.88
C ILE A 69 -2.86 -7.53 20.54
N SER A 70 -2.92 -6.49 21.37
CA SER A 70 -4.17 -5.97 21.94
C SER A 70 -4.88 -5.01 20.96
N GLN A 71 -6.16 -4.71 21.20
CA GLN A 71 -6.87 -3.70 20.40
C GLN A 71 -6.16 -2.34 20.44
N GLU A 72 -5.67 -1.90 21.59
CA GLU A 72 -4.89 -0.65 21.69
C GLU A 72 -3.61 -0.67 20.82
N GLN A 73 -2.98 -1.83 20.66
CA GLN A 73 -1.83 -1.97 19.75
C GLN A 73 -2.25 -1.97 18.29
N ALA A 74 -3.44 -2.49 17.97
CA ALA A 74 -4.00 -2.42 16.63
C ALA A 74 -4.29 -0.98 16.23
N ASP A 75 -5.02 -0.23 17.06
CA ASP A 75 -5.28 1.19 16.85
C ASP A 75 -3.98 1.99 16.69
N TRP A 76 -2.97 1.68 17.51
CA TRP A 76 -1.64 2.30 17.40
C TRP A 76 -0.91 1.98 16.07
N LEU A 77 -1.00 0.73 15.60
CA LEU A 77 -0.41 0.34 14.31
C LEU A 77 -1.14 0.98 13.12
N LEU A 78 -2.47 1.10 13.21
CA LEU A 78 -3.32 1.77 12.21
C LEU A 78 -2.97 3.26 12.11
N GLU A 79 -2.88 3.95 13.25
CA GLU A 79 -2.47 5.35 13.30
C GLU A 79 -1.05 5.54 12.72
N GLY A 80 -0.14 4.59 12.97
CA GLY A 80 1.18 4.56 12.35
C GLY A 80 1.09 4.50 10.82
N LEU A 81 0.30 3.58 10.27
CA LEU A 81 0.14 3.41 8.82
C LEU A 81 -0.39 4.70 8.15
N GLU A 82 -1.35 5.39 8.77
CA GLU A 82 -1.85 6.69 8.29
C GLU A 82 -0.77 7.77 8.31
N ASN A 83 0.13 7.72 9.29
CA ASN A 83 1.27 8.61 9.43
C ASN A 83 2.47 8.24 8.53
N GLY A 84 2.32 7.27 7.63
CA GLY A 84 3.38 6.81 6.72
C GLY A 84 4.38 5.84 7.36
N PHE A 85 4.10 5.33 8.56
CA PHE A 85 4.86 4.25 9.18
C PHE A 85 4.46 2.92 8.55
N VAL A 86 5.30 2.40 7.66
CA VAL A 86 5.22 1.01 7.18
C VAL A 86 6.10 0.12 8.06
N PRO A 87 5.54 -0.88 8.79
CA PRO A 87 6.35 -1.77 9.62
C PRO A 87 7.42 -2.44 8.76
N LEU A 88 8.66 -2.33 9.23
CA LEU A 88 9.91 -2.35 8.47
C LEU A 88 10.33 -3.74 7.93
N GLY A 89 9.39 -4.61 7.57
CA GLY A 89 9.63 -5.91 6.95
C GLY A 89 9.62 -5.92 5.43
N LEU A 90 9.09 -4.86 4.76
CA LEU A 90 8.74 -4.94 3.33
C LEU A 90 9.25 -3.80 2.42
N LEU A 91 9.91 -2.76 2.93
CA LEU A 91 10.32 -1.63 2.08
C LEU A 91 11.65 -1.00 2.53
N ARG A 92 12.77 -1.60 2.10
CA ARG A 92 14.09 -0.98 2.25
C ARG A 92 14.29 0.08 1.17
N GLY A 93 13.92 1.33 1.48
CA GLY A 93 14.46 2.51 0.78
C GLY A 93 13.51 3.69 0.61
N HIS A 94 13.47 4.61 1.58
CA HIS A 94 13.57 6.08 1.44
C HIS A 94 13.08 6.77 2.73
N MET A 95 14.02 7.17 3.61
CA MET A 95 13.72 8.04 4.76
C MET A 95 13.78 9.51 4.35
N HIS A 96 12.67 10.27 4.45
CA HIS A 96 12.75 11.73 4.70
C HIS A 96 11.53 12.37 5.39
N GLN A 97 10.93 11.74 6.41
CA GLN A 97 10.35 12.54 7.50
C GLN A 97 10.30 11.71 8.79
N ARG A 98 10.91 12.29 9.83
CA ARG A 98 10.93 11.78 11.20
C ARG A 98 9.53 11.89 11.76
N ASN A 99 8.69 10.88 11.55
CA ASN A 99 7.63 10.64 12.53
C ASN A 99 8.14 9.52 13.45
N PRO A 100 8.59 9.85 14.69
CA PRO A 100 8.91 8.80 15.65
C PRO A 100 7.64 7.96 15.84
N ALA A 101 7.78 6.63 15.84
CA ALA A 101 6.66 5.75 16.14
C ALA A 101 5.98 6.28 17.43
N PRO A 102 4.64 6.45 17.47
CA PRO A 102 3.98 6.85 18.69
C PRO A 102 4.39 5.88 19.80
N ARG A 103 4.44 6.31 21.06
CA ARG A 103 4.87 5.42 22.14
C ARG A 103 3.89 4.25 22.22
N ALA A 104 4.34 3.04 21.87
CA ALA A 104 3.50 1.84 21.93
C ALA A 104 2.85 1.74 23.32
N PRO A 105 1.56 1.38 23.43
CA PRO A 105 0.90 1.20 24.71
C PRO A 105 1.71 0.19 25.53
N ALA A 106 1.96 0.52 26.80
CA ALA A 106 2.78 -0.30 27.67
C ALA A 106 2.27 -1.74 27.66
N GLU A 107 3.15 -2.72 27.43
CA GLU A 107 2.86 -4.13 27.63
C GLU A 107 2.33 -4.32 29.05
N ASN A 108 1.01 -4.41 29.21
CA ASN A 108 0.44 -5.05 30.37
C ASN A 108 0.57 -6.56 30.16
N ASN A 109 1.81 -7.05 30.25
CA ASN A 109 2.13 -8.46 30.30
C ASN A 109 1.69 -8.97 31.69
N GLY A 110 0.38 -9.02 31.87
CA GLY A 110 -0.28 -9.57 33.04
C GLY A 110 -0.20 -11.09 33.01
N GLY A 111 0.90 -11.61 33.55
CA GLY A 111 1.04 -12.89 34.25
C GLY A 111 0.31 -14.14 33.76
N MET A 112 1.10 -15.18 33.50
CA MET A 112 0.95 -16.46 34.20
C MET A 112 2.32 -16.95 34.67
#